data_AF-A0A0K0WT46-F1
#
_entry.id   AF-A0A0K0WT46-F1
#
_cell.length_a   1.000
_cell.length_b   1.000
_cell.length_c   1.000
_cell.angle_alpha   90.00
_cell.angle_beta   90.00
_cell.angle_gamma   90.00
#
_symmetry.space_group_name_H-M   'P 1'
#
loop_
_entity.id
_entity.type
_entity.pdbx_description
1 polymer ?
#
loop_
_entity_poly.entity_id
_entity_poly.type
_entity_poly.pdbx_seq_one_letter_code
_entity_poly.pdbx_strand_id
1 'polypeptide(L)'
;IVWNATATFIAIIIISLLLDESGFFEWAALHVARWGNGRGRLLFSYIILLGAIVAALFANDGAALILTPIVMAMLLALGFSRGATLAFVMAAGFIADTASLPLVVSNLVNIVSADFFNLGFNDYAAVMVPVNLVAVAATLVMLHLFFRREIPVVYDLSRLKAPKEAIRDLNTFKTGWWVLGLLLVGFFGLEPLGVPVSLVAAVGALILFIVAQQGNAIDTTKVLRGAPWQIVIFSLGMYLVVY
;
A
#
# COMPACT_ATOMS: atom_id res chain seq x y z
N ILE A 1 -7.26 6.52 -23.36
CA ILE A 1 -5.94 6.31 -22.72
C ILE A 1 -6.09 6.61 -21.23
N VAL A 2 -6.15 7.88 -20.83
CA VAL A 2 -6.09 8.27 -19.42
C VAL A 2 -7.23 7.75 -18.53
N TRP A 3 -8.44 7.55 -19.07
CA TRP A 3 -9.58 7.04 -18.30
C TRP A 3 -9.36 5.68 -17.63
N ASN A 4 -8.63 4.76 -18.27
CA ASN A 4 -8.31 3.46 -17.68
C ASN A 4 -7.36 3.64 -16.50
N ALA A 5 -6.30 4.42 -16.68
CA ALA A 5 -5.38 4.77 -15.62
C ALA A 5 -6.05 5.45 -14.42
N THR A 6 -6.83 6.50 -14.68
CA THR A 6 -7.51 7.27 -13.62
C THR A 6 -8.49 6.39 -12.84
N ALA A 7 -9.34 5.62 -13.54
CA ALA A 7 -10.34 4.77 -12.88
C ALA A 7 -9.69 3.66 -12.06
N THR A 8 -8.62 3.03 -12.59
CA THR A 8 -7.84 2.03 -11.86
C THR A 8 -7.27 2.62 -10.57
N PHE A 9 -6.66 3.80 -10.66
CA PHE A 9 -6.02 4.44 -9.52
C PHE A 9 -7.01 4.81 -8.42
N ILE A 10 -8.15 5.42 -8.79
CA ILE A 10 -9.24 5.72 -7.84
C ILE A 10 -9.73 4.44 -7.17
N ALA A 11 -9.97 3.38 -7.95
CA ALA A 11 -10.48 2.12 -7.41
C ALA A 11 -9.51 1.51 -6.38
N ILE A 12 -8.20 1.52 -6.66
CA ILE A 12 -7.18 1.02 -5.74
C ILE A 12 -7.10 1.86 -4.47
N ILE A 13 -7.20 3.19 -4.58
CA ILE A 13 -7.23 4.06 -3.41
C ILE A 13 -8.47 3.79 -2.55
N ILE A 14 -9.65 3.64 -3.17
CA ILE A 14 -10.87 3.29 -2.43
C ILE A 14 -10.70 1.95 -1.72
N ILE A 15 -10.16 0.93 -2.39
CA ILE A 15 -9.87 -0.37 -1.79
C ILE A 15 -8.93 -0.20 -0.59
N SER A 16 -7.86 0.57 -0.76
CA SER A 16 -6.87 0.82 0.30
C SER A 16 -7.50 1.49 1.52
N LEU A 17 -8.32 2.53 1.31
CA LEU A 17 -9.00 3.23 2.39
C LEU A 17 -10.03 2.34 3.11
N LEU A 18 -10.77 1.49 2.38
CA LEU A 18 -11.71 0.53 2.97
C LEU A 18 -10.97 -0.55 3.79
N LEU A 19 -9.85 -1.05 3.29
CA LEU A 19 -9.00 -1.99 4.01
C LEU A 19 -8.43 -1.35 5.29
N ASP A 20 -8.00 -0.09 5.23
CA ASP A 20 -7.52 0.64 6.39
C ASP A 20 -8.61 0.80 7.46
N GLU A 21 -9.81 1.26 7.07
CA GLU A 21 -10.93 1.40 8.01
C GLU A 21 -11.39 0.04 8.58
N SER A 22 -11.19 -1.07 7.86
CA SER A 22 -11.42 -2.41 8.41
C SER A 22 -10.40 -2.84 9.48
N GLY A 23 -9.26 -2.14 9.56
CA GLY A 23 -8.13 -2.44 10.44
C GLY A 23 -7.07 -3.36 9.82
N PHE A 24 -7.09 -3.55 8.50
CA PHE A 24 -6.22 -4.49 7.79
C PHE A 24 -4.73 -4.14 7.94
N PHE A 25 -4.36 -2.87 7.73
CA PHE A 25 -2.97 -2.45 7.79
C PHE A 25 -2.44 -2.37 9.22
N GLU A 26 -3.26 -1.96 10.19
CA GLU A 26 -2.90 -2.01 11.62
C GLU A 26 -2.70 -3.47 12.07
N TRP A 27 -3.58 -4.38 11.64
CA TRP A 27 -3.43 -5.82 11.88
C TRP A 27 -2.12 -6.37 11.30
N ALA A 28 -1.75 -5.97 10.07
CA ALA A 28 -0.52 -6.39 9.43
C ALA A 28 0.72 -5.84 10.15
N ALA A 29 0.71 -4.54 10.48
CA ALA A 29 1.78 -3.90 11.24
C ALA A 29 2.01 -4.55 12.61
N LEU A 30 0.94 -4.88 13.34
CA LEU A 30 1.03 -5.57 14.63
C LEU A 30 1.56 -7.01 14.54
N HIS A 31 1.35 -7.71 13.42
CA HIS A 31 1.96 -9.02 13.17
C HIS A 31 3.45 -8.90 12.86
N VAL A 32 3.79 -8.01 11.92
CA VAL A 32 5.16 -7.68 11.54
C VAL A 32 5.97 -7.24 12.75
N ALA A 33 5.37 -6.43 13.63
CA ALA A 33 6.00 -6.02 14.87
C ALA A 33 6.21 -7.14 15.87
N ARG A 34 5.39 -8.21 15.85
CA ARG A 34 5.61 -9.40 16.68
C ARG A 34 6.66 -10.32 16.08
N TRP A 35 6.75 -10.42 14.76
CA TRP A 35 7.81 -11.19 14.08
C TRP A 35 9.20 -10.64 14.37
N GLY A 36 9.33 -9.33 14.61
CA GLY A 36 10.59 -8.72 15.07
C GLY A 36 11.06 -9.26 16.43
N ASN A 37 10.20 -9.95 17.20
CA ASN A 37 10.51 -10.66 18.44
C ASN A 37 11.34 -9.84 19.44
N GLY A 38 10.99 -8.56 19.59
CA GLY A 38 11.67 -7.63 20.50
C GLY A 38 13.02 -7.10 19.99
N ARG A 39 13.47 -7.45 18.77
CA ARG A 39 14.73 -6.96 18.19
C ARG A 39 14.47 -5.78 17.25
N GLY A 40 14.89 -4.57 17.61
CA GLY A 40 14.51 -3.37 16.85
C GLY A 40 15.05 -3.31 15.42
N ARG A 41 16.20 -3.95 15.13
CA ARG A 41 16.71 -4.11 13.74
C ARG A 41 15.83 -4.99 12.87
N LEU A 42 15.28 -6.07 13.43
CA LEU A 42 14.33 -6.92 12.69
C LEU A 42 13.02 -6.18 12.48
N LEU A 43 12.53 -5.48 13.51
CA LEU A 43 11.35 -4.62 13.39
C LEU A 43 11.52 -3.58 12.27
N PHE A 44 12.68 -2.91 12.21
CA PHE A 44 12.98 -1.93 11.16
C PHE A 44 12.94 -2.56 9.77
N SER A 45 13.60 -3.71 9.59
CA SER A 45 13.55 -4.47 8.33
C SER A 45 12.12 -4.85 7.95
N TYR A 46 11.35 -5.42 8.88
CA TYR A 46 10.01 -5.91 8.59
C TYR A 46 9.02 -4.77 8.30
N ILE A 47 9.16 -3.61 8.95
CA ILE A 47 8.33 -2.44 8.64
C ILE A 47 8.66 -1.88 7.27
N ILE A 48 9.95 -1.83 6.89
CA ILE A 48 10.36 -1.46 5.52
C ILE A 48 9.76 -2.43 4.51
N LEU A 49 9.88 -3.74 4.74
CA LEU A 49 9.34 -4.75 3.82
C LEU A 49 7.81 -4.73 3.75
N LEU A 50 7.12 -4.46 4.86
CA LEU A 50 5.68 -4.22 4.86
C LEU A 50 5.34 -3.01 3.98
N GLY A 51 6.06 -1.89 4.16
CA GLY A 51 5.94 -0.71 3.31
C GLY A 51 6.15 -1.03 1.84
N ALA A 52 7.15 -1.85 1.52
CA ALA A 52 7.43 -2.28 0.16
C ALA A 52 6.28 -3.07 -0.46
N ILE A 53 5.72 -4.03 0.28
CA ILE A 53 4.59 -4.86 -0.17
C ILE A 53 3.34 -4.00 -0.39
N VAL A 54 3.04 -3.09 0.55
CA VAL A 54 1.87 -2.23 0.43
C VAL A 54 2.01 -1.27 -0.75
N ALA A 55 3.17 -0.64 -0.93
CA ALA A 55 3.41 0.27 -2.06
C ALA A 55 3.35 -0.45 -3.42
N ALA A 56 3.87 -1.68 -3.50
CA ALA A 56 3.78 -2.49 -4.69
C ALA A 56 2.32 -2.83 -5.07
N LEU A 57 1.43 -3.04 -4.09
CA LEU A 57 0.05 -3.49 -4.35
C LEU A 57 -1.01 -2.38 -4.37
N PHE A 58 -0.80 -1.29 -3.62
CA PHE A 58 -1.84 -0.30 -3.27
C PHE A 58 -1.51 1.15 -3.63
N ALA A 59 -0.49 1.33 -4.46
CA ALA A 59 0.12 2.62 -4.77
C ALA A 59 0.97 3.25 -3.65
N ASN A 60 1.99 4.02 -4.05
CA ASN A 60 2.89 4.70 -3.11
C ASN A 60 2.15 5.71 -2.21
N ASP A 61 1.17 6.45 -2.75
CA ASP A 61 0.41 7.46 -2.03
C ASP A 61 -0.42 6.81 -0.92
N GLY A 62 -1.08 5.69 -1.24
CA GLY A 62 -1.83 4.89 -0.29
C GLY A 62 -0.93 4.36 0.82
N ALA A 63 0.21 3.78 0.46
CA ALA A 63 1.22 3.33 1.43
C ALA A 63 1.70 4.46 2.34
N ALA A 64 2.04 5.63 1.79
CA ALA A 64 2.54 6.76 2.56
C ALA A 64 1.47 7.35 3.49
N LEU A 65 0.24 7.53 3.01
CA LEU A 65 -0.86 8.10 3.80
C LEU A 65 -1.32 7.18 4.93
N ILE A 66 -1.36 5.86 4.67
CA ILE A 66 -1.92 4.88 5.60
C ILE A 66 -0.87 4.31 6.55
N LEU A 67 0.28 3.85 6.05
CA LEU A 67 1.26 3.19 6.90
C LEU A 67 1.98 4.17 7.83
N THR A 68 2.23 5.40 7.41
CA THR A 68 2.92 6.39 8.23
C THR A 68 2.24 6.62 9.59
N PRO A 69 0.95 6.97 9.68
CA PRO A 69 0.29 7.16 10.97
C PRO A 69 0.22 5.86 11.79
N ILE A 70 0.03 4.70 11.16
CA ILE A 70 0.01 3.39 11.84
C ILE A 70 1.37 3.10 12.48
N VAL A 71 2.45 3.24 11.70
CA VAL A 71 3.82 3.02 12.15
C VAL A 71 4.16 4.01 13.26
N MET A 72 3.82 5.30 13.11
CA MET A 72 4.02 6.28 14.18
C MET A 72 3.28 5.93 15.46
N ALA A 73 1.99 5.61 15.39
CA ALA A 73 1.20 5.24 16.56
C ALA A 73 1.79 4.03 17.28
N MET A 74 2.25 3.03 16.53
CA MET A 74 2.92 1.86 17.07
C MET A 74 4.26 2.20 17.75
N LEU A 75 5.10 3.03 17.13
CA LEU A 75 6.40 3.42 17.69
C LEU A 75 6.23 4.28 18.95
N LEU A 76 5.21 5.13 18.99
CA LEU A 76 4.81 5.88 20.17
C LEU A 76 4.34 4.95 21.29
N ALA A 77 3.52 3.94 20.98
CA ALA A 77 3.10 2.92 21.96
C ALA A 77 4.28 2.11 22.52
N LEU A 78 5.28 1.82 21.68
CA LEU A 78 6.52 1.17 22.12
C LEU A 78 7.43 2.09 22.95
N GLY A 79 7.19 3.40 22.95
CA GLY A 79 7.98 4.39 23.68
C GLY A 79 9.32 4.69 23.00
N PHE A 80 9.38 4.64 21.67
CA PHE A 80 10.61 4.92 20.92
C PHE A 80 10.98 6.41 21.01
N SER A 81 12.29 6.68 20.94
CA SER A 81 12.80 8.05 20.93
C SER A 81 12.38 8.79 19.65
N ARG A 82 12.36 10.13 19.69
CA ARG A 82 12.06 10.94 18.50
C ARG A 82 12.96 10.62 17.31
N GLY A 83 14.24 10.35 17.56
CA GLY A 83 15.20 9.94 16.53
C GLY A 83 14.87 8.59 15.90
N ALA A 84 14.50 7.60 16.72
CA ALA A 84 14.06 6.30 16.22
C ALA A 84 12.75 6.43 15.42
N THR A 85 11.77 7.19 15.92
CA THR A 85 10.51 7.42 15.19
C THR A 85 10.75 8.08 13.84
N LEU A 86 11.61 9.10 13.78
CA LEU A 86 12.01 9.72 12.52
C LEU A 86 12.65 8.72 11.56
N ALA A 87 13.56 7.87 12.04
CA ALA A 87 14.21 6.85 11.21
C ALA A 87 13.18 5.90 10.56
N PHE A 88 12.23 5.40 11.33
CA PHE A 88 11.19 4.49 10.82
C PHE A 88 10.24 5.17 9.84
N VAL A 89 9.80 6.41 10.13
CA VAL A 89 8.90 7.16 9.24
C VAL A 89 9.58 7.52 7.93
N MET A 90 10.83 8.00 7.99
CA MET A 90 11.62 8.29 6.79
C MET A 90 11.85 7.00 5.97
N ALA A 91 12.17 5.89 6.64
CA ALA A 91 12.32 4.61 5.98
C ALA A 91 11.03 4.15 5.28
N ALA A 92 9.86 4.32 5.92
CA ALA A 92 8.56 4.04 5.32
C ALA A 92 8.29 4.92 4.08
N GLY A 93 8.65 6.19 4.12
CA GLY A 93 8.53 7.09 2.96
C GLY A 93 9.44 6.69 1.80
N PHE A 94 10.74 6.50 2.06
CA PHE A 94 11.70 6.11 1.02
C PHE A 94 11.37 4.76 0.38
N ILE A 95 10.95 3.79 1.19
CA ILE A 95 10.57 2.49 0.66
C ILE A 95 9.25 2.54 -0.10
N ALA A 96 8.28 3.36 0.32
CA ALA A 96 7.03 3.52 -0.42
C ALA A 96 7.29 4.05 -1.84
N ASP A 97 8.21 5.00 -1.99
CA ASP A 97 8.63 5.48 -3.30
C ASP A 97 9.39 4.39 -4.09
N THR A 98 10.46 3.84 -3.50
CA THR A 98 11.31 2.82 -4.15
C THR A 98 10.53 1.59 -4.60
N ALA A 99 9.63 1.09 -3.74
CA ALA A 99 8.94 -0.18 -3.95
C ALA A 99 7.67 -0.07 -4.82
N SER A 100 7.38 1.12 -5.33
CA SER A 100 6.24 1.39 -6.20
C SER A 100 6.53 1.16 -7.69
N LEU A 101 7.61 0.44 -8.00
CA LEU A 101 8.03 0.10 -9.35
C LEU A 101 7.44 -1.18 -9.98
N PRO A 102 7.12 -2.26 -9.23
CA PRO A 102 7.03 -3.59 -9.84
C PRO A 102 5.79 -3.82 -10.69
N LEU A 103 4.66 -3.18 -10.36
CA LEU A 103 3.40 -3.34 -11.08
C LEU A 103 2.98 -2.01 -11.70
N VAL A 104 2.25 -2.10 -12.81
CA VAL A 104 1.65 -0.93 -13.47
C VAL A 104 0.80 -0.15 -12.47
N VAL A 105 0.05 -0.85 -11.62
CA VAL A 105 -0.84 -0.28 -10.61
C VAL A 105 -0.15 0.30 -9.37
N SER A 106 1.16 0.07 -9.20
CA SER A 106 1.92 0.51 -8.03
C SER A 106 2.15 2.03 -7.98
N ASN A 107 2.00 2.75 -9.09
CA ASN A 107 2.18 4.19 -9.14
C ASN A 107 1.42 4.78 -10.33
N LEU A 108 0.81 5.96 -10.19
CA LEU A 108 0.14 6.65 -11.29
C LEU A 108 1.06 6.84 -12.50
N VAL A 109 2.34 7.16 -12.28
CA VAL A 109 3.32 7.35 -13.35
C VAL A 109 3.53 6.06 -14.15
N ASN A 110 3.50 4.89 -13.48
CA ASN A 110 3.62 3.60 -14.14
C ASN A 110 2.39 3.33 -15.01
N ILE A 111 1.17 3.61 -14.51
CA ILE A 111 -0.06 3.40 -15.28
C ILE A 111 -0.08 4.30 -16.51
N VAL A 112 0.25 5.59 -16.36
CA VAL A 112 0.31 6.53 -17.49
C VAL A 112 1.36 6.11 -18.52
N SER A 113 2.53 5.64 -18.07
CA SER A 113 3.60 5.19 -18.96
C SER A 113 3.22 3.91 -19.69
N ALA A 114 2.67 2.92 -18.99
CA ALA A 114 2.24 1.67 -19.59
C ALA A 114 1.13 1.89 -20.63
N ASP A 115 0.14 2.74 -20.31
CA ASP A 115 -0.93 3.10 -21.23
C ASP A 115 -0.40 3.88 -22.45
N PHE A 116 0.58 4.78 -22.28
CA PHE A 116 1.14 5.56 -23.39
C PHE A 116 1.95 4.69 -24.36
N PHE A 117 2.78 3.78 -23.83
CA PHE A 117 3.60 2.87 -24.62
C PHE A 117 2.89 1.56 -25.01
N ASN A 118 1.62 1.38 -24.62
CA ASN A 118 0.85 0.15 -24.79
C ASN A 118 1.59 -1.10 -24.25
N LEU A 119 2.19 -0.98 -23.07
CA LEU A 119 2.86 -2.08 -22.39
C LEU A 119 1.83 -2.94 -21.67
N GLY A 120 1.85 -4.25 -21.93
CA GLY A 120 1.03 -5.21 -21.20
C GLY A 120 1.45 -5.32 -19.74
N PHE A 121 0.50 -5.65 -18.86
CA PHE A 121 0.74 -5.77 -17.42
C PHE A 121 1.86 -6.78 -17.10
N ASN A 122 1.83 -7.94 -17.77
CA ASN A 122 2.79 -9.02 -17.56
C ASN A 122 4.19 -8.66 -18.07
N ASP A 123 4.29 -8.02 -19.23
CA ASP A 123 5.57 -7.61 -19.81
C ASP A 123 6.24 -6.54 -18.94
N TYR A 124 5.45 -5.58 -18.45
CA TYR A 124 5.92 -4.58 -17.50
C TYR A 124 6.44 -5.24 -16.22
N ALA A 125 5.64 -6.12 -15.61
CA ALA A 125 6.00 -6.80 -14.37
C ALA A 125 7.24 -7.69 -14.53
N ALA A 126 7.40 -8.38 -15.67
CA ALA A 126 8.55 -9.25 -15.93
C ALA A 126 9.89 -8.50 -15.87
N VAL A 127 9.90 -7.23 -16.28
CA VAL A 127 11.10 -6.37 -16.22
C VAL A 127 11.21 -5.67 -14.88
N MET A 128 10.10 -5.10 -14.38
CA MET A 128 10.15 -4.21 -13.22
C MET A 128 10.18 -4.95 -11.88
N VAL A 129 9.68 -6.19 -11.78
CA VAL A 129 9.78 -6.98 -10.54
C VAL A 129 11.23 -7.26 -10.17
N PRO A 130 12.11 -7.76 -11.07
CA PRO A 130 13.54 -7.90 -10.76
C PRO A 130 14.22 -6.58 -10.38
N VAL A 131 13.93 -5.49 -11.11
CA VAL A 131 14.47 -4.15 -10.81
C VAL A 131 14.05 -3.70 -9.42
N ASN A 132 12.77 -3.89 -9.09
CA ASN A 132 12.22 -3.58 -7.77
C ASN A 132 12.90 -4.37 -6.65
N LEU A 133 13.18 -5.67 -6.83
CA LEU A 133 13.87 -6.47 -5.82
C LEU A 133 15.27 -5.90 -5.52
N VAL A 134 16.02 -5.53 -6.55
CA VAL A 134 17.35 -4.91 -6.39
C VAL A 134 17.23 -3.54 -5.72
N ALA A 135 16.27 -2.72 -6.14
CA ALA A 135 16.03 -1.40 -5.58
C ALA A 135 15.63 -1.47 -4.10
N VAL A 136 14.69 -2.34 -3.73
CA VAL A 136 14.28 -2.59 -2.34
C VAL A 136 15.45 -3.09 -1.51
N ALA A 137 16.27 -4.01 -2.03
CA ALA A 137 17.46 -4.49 -1.32
C ALA A 137 18.47 -3.37 -1.08
N ALA A 138 18.76 -2.56 -2.11
CA ALA A 138 19.67 -1.41 -2.00
C ALA A 138 19.15 -0.37 -0.98
N THR A 139 17.86 -0.05 -1.03
CA THR A 139 17.21 0.88 -0.10
C THR A 139 17.24 0.32 1.33
N LEU A 140 16.97 -0.98 1.52
CA LEU A 140 17.02 -1.62 2.84
C LEU A 140 18.44 -1.56 3.43
N VAL A 141 19.46 -1.86 2.62
CA VAL A 141 20.87 -1.76 3.02
C VAL A 141 21.23 -0.31 3.37
N MET A 142 20.89 0.64 2.51
CA MET A 142 21.23 2.05 2.72
C MET A 142 20.55 2.63 3.96
N LEU A 143 19.26 2.33 4.18
CA LEU A 143 18.52 2.77 5.36
C LEU A 143 19.09 2.15 6.65
N HIS A 144 19.52 0.88 6.61
CA HIS A 144 20.21 0.26 7.75
C HIS A 144 21.56 0.91 8.02
N LEU A 145 22.32 1.26 7.00
CA LEU A 145 23.63 1.90 7.16
C LEU A 145 23.49 3.32 7.71
N PHE A 146 22.53 4.08 7.19
CA PHE A 146 22.28 5.47 7.57
C PHE A 146 21.70 5.58 8.99
N PHE A 147 20.64 4.82 9.29
CA PHE A 147 19.93 4.88 10.58
C PHE A 147 20.44 3.89 11.64
N ARG A 148 21.64 3.31 11.45
CA ARG A 148 22.18 2.25 12.34
C ARG A 148 22.28 2.66 13.81
N ARG A 149 22.37 3.96 14.11
CA ARG A 149 22.54 4.48 15.48
C ARG A 149 21.21 4.81 16.13
N GLU A 150 20.20 5.09 15.32
CA GLU A 150 18.86 5.52 15.70
C GLU A 150 17.93 4.33 15.95
N ILE A 151 18.20 3.18 15.31
CA ILE A 151 17.42 1.95 15.51
C ILE A 151 17.65 1.41 16.92
N PRO A 152 16.60 1.25 17.75
CA PRO A 152 16.74 0.67 19.07
C PRO A 152 17.15 -0.79 19.00
N VAL A 153 17.92 -1.24 19.99
CA VAL A 153 18.38 -2.64 20.04
C VAL A 153 17.24 -3.58 20.41
N VAL A 154 16.45 -3.20 21.42
CA VAL A 154 15.37 -4.01 21.98
C VAL A 154 14.10 -3.17 22.15
N TYR A 155 12.93 -3.80 22.00
CA TYR A 155 11.63 -3.22 22.32
C TYR A 155 10.73 -4.22 23.03
N ASP A 156 9.77 -3.70 23.78
CA ASP A 156 8.86 -4.49 24.60
C ASP A 156 7.54 -4.78 23.85
N LEU A 157 7.31 -6.07 23.58
CA LEU A 157 6.12 -6.56 22.88
C LEU A 157 4.84 -6.44 23.73
N SER A 158 4.95 -6.39 25.06
CA SER A 158 3.79 -6.31 25.95
C SER A 158 3.02 -5.00 25.80
N ARG A 159 3.67 -3.97 25.26
CA ARG A 159 3.08 -2.65 24.99
C ARG A 159 2.20 -2.61 23.74
N LEU A 160 2.24 -3.66 22.91
CA LEU A 160 1.46 -3.73 21.67
C LEU A 160 0.12 -4.43 21.89
N LYS A 161 -0.96 -3.81 21.40
CA LYS A 161 -2.30 -4.42 21.31
C LYS A 161 -2.27 -5.75 20.58
N ALA A 162 -3.15 -6.69 20.93
CA ALA A 162 -3.27 -7.94 20.21
C ALA A 162 -3.71 -7.67 18.76
N PRO A 163 -3.20 -8.39 17.73
CA PRO A 163 -3.56 -8.08 16.35
C PRO A 163 -5.05 -8.21 16.05
N LYS A 164 -5.76 -9.08 16.79
CA LYS A 164 -7.22 -9.25 16.66
C LYS A 164 -7.99 -8.00 17.09
N GLU A 165 -7.45 -7.18 17.99
CA GLU A 165 -8.08 -5.94 18.45
C GLU A 165 -8.03 -4.84 17.40
N ALA A 166 -7.16 -4.96 16.38
CA ALA A 166 -7.11 -4.00 15.28
C ALA A 166 -8.27 -4.16 14.29
N ILE A 167 -8.86 -5.35 14.20
CA ILE A 167 -9.94 -5.64 13.24
C ILE A 167 -11.22 -4.96 13.71
N ARG A 168 -11.67 -3.95 12.96
CA ARG A 168 -12.89 -3.19 13.26
C ARG A 168 -14.13 -3.79 12.62
N ASP A 169 -13.98 -4.31 11.40
CA ASP A 169 -15.05 -4.99 10.67
C ASP A 169 -14.53 -6.30 10.07
N LEU A 170 -14.98 -7.42 10.65
CA LEU A 170 -14.54 -8.76 10.25
C LEU A 170 -14.99 -9.14 8.83
N ASN A 171 -16.16 -8.66 8.39
CA ASN A 171 -16.69 -9.00 7.07
C ASN A 171 -15.89 -8.29 5.98
N THR A 172 -15.66 -6.99 6.15
CA THR A 172 -14.81 -6.21 5.25
C THR A 172 -13.36 -6.72 5.27
N PHE A 173 -12.81 -7.07 6.43
CA PHE A 173 -11.47 -7.64 6.54
C PHE A 173 -11.32 -8.95 5.76
N LYS A 174 -12.26 -9.89 5.92
CA LYS A 174 -12.25 -11.17 5.18
C LYS A 174 -12.44 -10.98 3.69
N THR A 175 -13.37 -10.10 3.31
CA THR A 175 -13.63 -9.74 1.90
C THR A 175 -12.41 -9.08 1.29
N GLY A 176 -11.68 -8.28 2.07
CA GLY A 176 -10.42 -7.67 1.68
C GLY A 176 -9.40 -8.67 1.15
N TRP A 177 -9.19 -9.80 1.85
CA TRP A 177 -8.32 -10.88 1.38
C TRP A 177 -8.78 -11.48 0.06
N TRP A 178 -10.08 -11.69 -0.12
CA TRP A 178 -10.65 -12.19 -1.37
C TRP A 178 -10.47 -11.19 -2.51
N VAL A 179 -10.73 -9.91 -2.26
CA VAL A 179 -10.56 -8.84 -3.25
C VAL A 179 -9.09 -8.71 -3.64
N LEU A 180 -8.15 -8.84 -2.70
CA LEU A 180 -6.71 -8.84 -3.02
C LEU A 180 -6.31 -10.01 -3.90
N GLY A 181 -6.79 -11.22 -3.60
CA GLY A 181 -6.60 -12.38 -4.47
C GLY A 181 -7.19 -12.16 -5.85
N LEU A 182 -8.40 -11.58 -5.93
CA LEU A 182 -9.08 -11.27 -7.18
C LEU A 182 -8.32 -10.22 -8.00
N LEU A 183 -7.78 -9.17 -7.37
CA LEU A 183 -6.98 -8.16 -8.06
C LEU A 183 -5.72 -8.77 -8.65
N LEU A 184 -4.98 -9.57 -7.87
CA LEU A 184 -3.75 -10.21 -8.34
C LEU A 184 -4.05 -11.17 -9.50
N VAL A 185 -5.01 -12.09 -9.33
CA VAL A 185 -5.38 -13.04 -10.39
C VAL A 185 -5.96 -12.31 -11.61
N GLY A 186 -6.77 -11.28 -11.39
CA GLY A 186 -7.40 -10.50 -12.44
C GLY A 186 -6.40 -9.68 -13.25
N PHE A 187 -5.44 -9.02 -12.61
CA PHE A 187 -4.43 -8.24 -13.31
C PHE A 187 -3.50 -9.13 -14.14
N PHE A 188 -3.02 -10.25 -13.61
CA PHE A 188 -2.12 -11.14 -14.37
C PHE A 188 -2.85 -12.03 -15.39
N GLY A 189 -4.12 -12.37 -15.14
CA GLY A 189 -4.87 -13.34 -15.94
C GLY A 189 -5.89 -12.74 -16.92
N LEU A 190 -6.55 -11.64 -16.58
CA LEU A 190 -7.60 -11.05 -17.41
C LEU A 190 -7.09 -9.93 -18.32
N GLU A 191 -6.04 -9.20 -17.92
CA GLU A 191 -5.45 -8.16 -18.75
C GLU A 191 -4.89 -8.70 -20.09
N PRO A 192 -4.20 -9.85 -20.14
CA PRO A 192 -3.76 -10.45 -21.41
C PRO A 192 -4.91 -10.89 -22.31
N LEU A 193 -6.12 -11.06 -21.76
CA LEU A 193 -7.34 -11.39 -22.49
C LEU A 193 -8.07 -10.13 -23.01
N GLY A 194 -7.48 -8.94 -22.83
CA GLY A 194 -8.03 -7.65 -23.26
C GLY A 194 -8.99 -7.01 -22.25
N VAL A 195 -9.11 -7.56 -21.03
CA VAL A 195 -9.92 -6.93 -19.98
C VAL A 195 -9.14 -5.77 -19.35
N PRO A 196 -9.68 -4.53 -19.34
CA PRO A 196 -8.95 -3.40 -18.80
C PRO A 196 -8.77 -3.53 -17.28
N VAL A 197 -7.58 -3.17 -16.81
CA VAL A 197 -7.19 -3.18 -15.39
C VAL A 197 -8.19 -2.39 -14.53
N SER A 198 -8.73 -1.28 -15.05
CA SER A 198 -9.76 -0.48 -14.37
C SER A 198 -11.03 -1.25 -14.06
N LEU A 199 -11.46 -2.16 -14.93
CA LEU A 199 -12.66 -2.95 -14.69
C LEU A 199 -12.45 -3.95 -13.56
N VAL A 200 -11.29 -4.63 -13.55
CA VAL A 200 -10.91 -5.55 -12.47
C VAL A 200 -10.85 -4.80 -11.14
N ALA A 201 -10.18 -3.64 -11.12
CA ALA A 201 -10.07 -2.81 -9.93
C ALA A 201 -11.43 -2.27 -9.47
N ALA A 202 -12.26 -1.78 -10.39
CA ALA A 202 -13.59 -1.25 -10.08
C ALA A 202 -14.53 -2.32 -9.51
N VAL A 203 -14.51 -3.54 -10.05
CA VAL A 203 -15.28 -4.67 -9.51
C VAL A 203 -14.80 -5.01 -8.09
N GLY A 204 -13.49 -5.09 -7.87
CA GLY A 204 -12.93 -5.31 -6.54
C GLY A 204 -13.34 -4.23 -5.53
N ALA A 205 -13.26 -2.96 -5.94
CA ALA A 205 -13.68 -1.82 -5.12
C ALA A 205 -15.18 -1.86 -4.81
N LEU A 206 -16.02 -2.18 -5.79
CA LEU A 206 -17.46 -2.26 -5.63
C LEU A 206 -17.86 -3.38 -4.66
N ILE A 207 -17.25 -4.57 -4.79
CA ILE A 207 -17.49 -5.70 -3.88
C ILE A 207 -17.15 -5.30 -2.45
N LEU A 208 -15.96 -4.72 -2.24
CA LEU A 208 -15.51 -4.31 -0.91
C LEU A 208 -16.40 -3.19 -0.33
N PHE A 209 -16.80 -2.24 -1.17
CA PHE A 209 -17.67 -1.13 -0.79
C PHE A 209 -19.06 -1.61 -0.34
N ILE A 210 -19.69 -2.53 -1.09
CA ILE A 210 -21.01 -3.08 -0.74
C ILE A 210 -20.93 -3.80 0.61
N VAL A 211 -19.90 -4.62 0.84
CA VAL A 211 -19.73 -5.32 2.12
C VAL A 211 -19.51 -4.34 3.26
N ALA A 212 -18.66 -3.33 3.06
CA ALA A 212 -18.40 -2.30 4.06
C ALA A 212 -19.67 -1.48 4.41
N GLN A 213 -20.50 -1.18 3.40
CA GLN A 213 -21.75 -0.46 3.59
C GLN A 213 -22.77 -1.29 4.39
N GLN A 214 -22.81 -2.60 4.18
CA GLN A 214 -23.69 -3.50 4.93
C GLN A 214 -23.27 -3.68 6.40
N GLY A 215 -21.97 -3.58 6.69
CA GLY A 215 -21.42 -3.76 8.04
C GLY A 215 -21.75 -2.64 9.03
N ASN A 216 -22.17 -1.45 8.56
CA ASN A 216 -22.40 -0.21 9.35
C ASN A 216 -21.23 0.24 10.27
N ALA A 217 -20.13 -0.50 10.31
CA ALA A 217 -18.94 -0.21 11.13
C ALA A 217 -17.98 0.78 10.45
N ILE A 218 -18.08 0.93 9.13
CA ILE A 218 -17.21 1.80 8.32
C ILE A 218 -18.04 2.94 7.74
N ASP A 219 -17.62 4.19 7.97
CA ASP A 219 -18.20 5.36 7.31
C ASP A 219 -17.71 5.44 5.86
N THR A 220 -18.44 4.76 4.98
CA THR A 220 -18.17 4.72 3.54
C THR A 220 -18.24 6.10 2.88
N THR A 221 -19.01 7.05 3.44
CA THR A 221 -19.09 8.42 2.92
C THR A 221 -17.79 9.17 3.20
N LYS A 222 -17.22 9.00 4.39
CA LYS A 222 -15.92 9.56 4.75
C LYS A 222 -14.81 8.97 3.87
N VAL A 223 -14.84 7.66 3.60
CA VAL A 223 -13.88 7.00 2.69
C VAL A 223 -13.92 7.62 1.29
N LEU A 224 -15.11 7.78 0.72
CA LEU A 224 -15.26 8.40 -0.60
C LEU A 224 -14.77 9.85 -0.61
N ARG A 225 -14.99 10.63 0.45
CA ARG A 225 -14.47 12.00 0.56
C ARG A 225 -12.95 12.06 0.76
N GLY A 226 -12.38 11.05 1.41
CA GLY A 226 -10.95 10.93 1.66
C GLY A 226 -10.15 10.50 0.43
N ALA A 227 -10.82 9.98 -0.61
CA ALA A 227 -10.17 9.69 -1.88
C ALA A 227 -9.61 11.01 -2.50
N PRO A 228 -8.37 11.01 -3.01
CA PRO A 228 -7.74 12.20 -3.57
C PRO A 228 -8.29 12.49 -4.98
N TRP A 229 -9.50 13.06 -5.05
CA TRP A 229 -10.19 13.43 -6.29
C TRP A 229 -9.39 14.41 -7.17
N GLN A 230 -8.41 15.10 -6.59
CA GLN A 230 -7.47 15.94 -7.33
C GLN A 230 -6.71 15.16 -8.40
N ILE A 231 -6.47 13.86 -8.22
CA ILE A 231 -5.83 13.03 -9.25
C ILE A 231 -6.69 12.95 -10.50
N VAL A 232 -8.01 12.95 -10.39
CA VAL A 232 -8.89 12.96 -11.57
C VAL A 232 -8.67 14.21 -12.40
N ILE A 233 -8.60 15.36 -11.72
CA ILE A 233 -8.34 16.66 -12.36
C ILE A 233 -6.94 16.67 -12.97
N PHE A 234 -5.93 16.19 -12.25
CA PHE A 234 -4.56 16.08 -12.75
C PHE A 234 -4.47 15.19 -13.99
N SER A 235 -5.13 14.03 -13.96
CA SER A 235 -5.18 13.09 -15.07
C SER A 235 -5.83 13.72 -16.31
N LEU A 236 -6.95 14.43 -16.13
CA LEU A 236 -7.58 15.20 -17.21
C LEU A 236 -6.67 16.30 -17.76
N GLY A 237 -5.93 16.99 -16.89
CA GLY A 237 -4.95 18.00 -17.28
C GLY A 237 -3.80 17.42 -18.10
N MET A 238 -3.25 16.28 -17.67
CA MET A 238 -2.23 15.54 -18.43
C MET A 238 -2.74 15.16 -19.82
N TYR A 239 -3.99 14.71 -19.94
CA TYR A 239 -4.58 14.41 -21.24
C TYR A 239 -4.61 15.63 -22.15
N LEU A 240 -5.04 16.79 -21.65
CA LEU A 240 -5.20 18.04 -22.41
C LEU A 240 -3.87 18.73 -22.76
N VAL A 241 -2.82 18.53 -21.95
CA VAL A 241 -1.49 19.09 -22.25
C VAL A 241 -0.73 18.22 -23.24
N VAL A 242 -0.90 16.90 -23.17
CA VAL A 242 -0.21 15.95 -24.06
C VAL A 242 -0.89 15.87 -25.43
N TYR A 243 -2.20 16.16 -25.52
CA TYR A 243 -3.00 16.16 -26.75
C TYR A 243 -3.67 17.51 -27.00
#